data_AF-B8FI00-F1
#
_entry.id   AF-B8FI00-F1
#
_cell.length_a   1.000
_cell.length_b   1.000
_cell.length_c   1.000
_cell.angle_alpha   90.00
_cell.angle_beta   90.00
_cell.angle_gamma   90.00
#
_symmetry.space_group_name_H-M   'P 1'
#
loop_
_entity.id
_entity.type
_entity.pdbx_description
1 polymer ?
#
loop_
_entity_poly.entity_id
_entity_poly.type
_entity_poly.pdbx_seq_one_letter_code
_entity_poly.pdbx_strand_id
1 'polypeptide(L)' 'MHPVEELIHKADKAINEEDFDALADIYAEDAVLVVQTGMNAVGKEQIRRRSQAVVSPLQAASSQRLQQN' A
#
# COMPACT_ATOMS: atom_id res chain seq x y z
N MET A 1 -13.99 -16.20 8.47
CA MET A 1 -13.00 -15.39 7.76
C MET A 1 -11.72 -15.42 8.57
N HIS A 2 -10.55 -15.49 7.94
CA HIS A 2 -9.29 -15.55 8.69
C HIS A 2 -8.87 -14.11 9.09
N PRO A 3 -8.39 -13.85 10.33
CA PRO A 3 -8.06 -12.49 10.78
C PRO A 3 -7.08 -11.75 9.86
N VAL A 4 -6.15 -12.47 9.23
CA VAL A 4 -5.19 -11.89 8.26
C VAL A 4 -5.88 -11.45 6.97
N GLU A 5 -6.88 -12.20 6.51
CA GLU A 5 -7.64 -11.89 5.30
C GLU A 5 -8.41 -10.57 5.47
N GLU A 6 -9.00 -10.35 6.66
CA GLU A 6 -9.67 -9.09 7.00
C GLU A 6 -8.70 -7.90 6.99
N LEU A 7 -7.48 -8.08 7.48
CA LEU A 7 -6.44 -7.03 7.44
C LEU A 7 -6.01 -6.69 6.01
N ILE A 8 -5.90 -7.68 5.14
CA ILE A 8 -5.59 -7.48 3.72
C ILE A 8 -6.70 -6.67 3.05
N HIS A 9 -7.96 -7.04 3.25
CA HIS A 9 -9.09 -6.29 2.69
C HIS A 9 -9.17 -4.86 3.22
N LYS A 10 -8.88 -4.65 4.50
CA LYS A 10 -8.81 -3.31 5.09
C LYS A 10 -7.70 -2.47 4.45
N ALA A 11 -6.54 -3.08 4.20
CA ALA A 11 -5.42 -2.40 3.52
C ALA A 11 -5.78 -2.01 2.08
N ASP A 12 -6.37 -2.93 1.31
CA ASP A 12 -6.84 -2.64 -0.06
C ASP A 12 -7.85 -1.50 -0.09
N LYS A 13 -8.81 -1.50 0.85
CA LYS A 13 -9.78 -0.42 0.96
C LYS A 13 -9.10 0.92 1.27
N ALA A 14 -8.20 0.94 2.26
CA ALA A 14 -7.47 2.15 2.64
C ALA A 14 -6.61 2.70 1.49
N ILE A 15 -6.01 1.84 0.67
CA ILE A 15 -5.25 2.25 -0.53
C ILE A 15 -6.19 2.90 -1.57
N ASN A 16 -7.34 2.29 -1.85
CA ASN A 16 -8.30 2.81 -2.84
C ASN A 16 -8.94 4.13 -2.40
N GLU A 17 -9.14 4.32 -1.10
CA GLU A 17 -9.68 5.56 -0.51
C GLU A 17 -8.59 6.61 -0.21
N GLU A 18 -7.32 6.31 -0.52
CA GLU A 18 -6.15 7.14 -0.19
C GLU A 18 -6.01 7.47 1.31
N ASP A 19 -6.56 6.61 2.19
CA ASP A 19 -6.44 6.72 3.64
C ASP A 19 -5.14 6.07 4.13
N PHE A 20 -4.05 6.82 3.97
CA PHE A 20 -2.71 6.36 4.35
C PHE A 20 -2.50 6.25 5.86
N ASP A 21 -3.31 6.94 6.66
CA ASP A 21 -3.25 6.87 8.12
C ASP A 21 -3.83 5.54 8.61
N ALA A 22 -5.01 5.15 8.11
CA ALA A 22 -5.59 3.84 8.38
C ALA A 22 -4.73 2.69 7.82
N LEU A 23 -4.09 2.88 6.67
CA LEU A 23 -3.14 1.91 6.10
C LEU A 23 -1.92 1.72 7.01
N ALA A 24 -1.34 2.81 7.53
CA ALA A 24 -0.18 2.74 8.41
C ALA A 24 -0.50 1.99 9.71
N ASP A 25 -1.72 2.10 10.24
CA ASP A 25 -2.17 1.42 11.46
C ASP A 25 -2.28 -0.10 11.33
N ILE A 26 -2.25 -0.64 10.11
CA ILE A 26 -2.20 -2.08 9.86
C ILE A 26 -0.78 -2.62 10.05
N TYR A 27 0.24 -1.79 9.86
CA TYR A 27 1.64 -2.19 9.95
C TYR A 27 2.19 -2.12 11.38
N ALA A 28 3.05 -3.07 11.72
CA ALA A 28 3.90 -3.00 12.91
C ALA A 28 4.91 -1.85 12.82
N GLU A 29 5.44 -1.40 13.96
CA GLU A 29 6.38 -0.27 13.99
C GLU A 29 7.66 -0.53 13.20
N ASP A 30 8.09 -1.79 13.13
CA ASP A 30 9.29 -2.28 12.45
C ASP A 30 8.99 -2.94 11.09
N ALA A 31 7.77 -2.79 10.57
CA ALA A 31 7.37 -3.39 9.31
C ALA A 31 8.24 -2.94 8.11
N VAL A 32 8.39 -3.82 7.13
CA VAL A 32 9.11 -3.53 5.89
C VAL A 32 8.15 -3.64 4.71
N LEU A 33 7.98 -2.54 3.98
CA LEU A 33 7.24 -2.51 2.71
C LEU A 33 8.23 -2.47 1.55
N VAL A 34 8.17 -3.46 0.67
CA VAL A 34 8.90 -3.42 -0.61
C VAL A 34 8.08 -2.62 -1.61
N VAL A 35 8.61 -1.47 -2.02
CA VAL A 35 7.92 -0.56 -2.95
C VAL A 35 8.19 -0.98 -4.40
N GLN A 36 9.44 -1.33 -4.68
CA GLN A 36 9.91 -1.88 -5.95
C GLN A 36 11.22 -2.63 -5.69
N THR A 37 11.70 -3.37 -6.68
CA THR A 37 12.98 -4.09 -6.58
C THR A 37 14.11 -3.16 -6.15
N GLY A 38 14.75 -3.48 -5.02
CA GLY A 38 15.84 -2.68 -4.46
C GLY A 38 15.42 -1.43 -3.67
N MET A 39 14.11 -1.19 -3.48
CA MET A 39 13.61 -0.04 -2.71
C MET A 39 12.58 -0.47 -1.66
N ASN A 40 12.95 -0.28 -0.39
CA ASN A 40 12.14 -0.63 0.76
C ASN A 40 11.81 0.62 1.59
N ALA A 41 10.63 0.61 2.22
CA ALA A 41 10.28 1.50 3.33
C ALA A 41 10.38 0.69 4.62
N VAL A 42 11.19 1.13 5.56
CA VAL A 42 11.38 0.44 6.85
C VAL A 42 10.78 1.28 7.97
N GLY A 43 9.85 0.66 8.69
CA GLY A 43 9.10 1.24 9.78
C GLY A 43 7.90 2.07 9.34
N LYS A 44 6.94 2.18 10.26
CA LYS A 44 5.62 2.80 10.03
C LYS A 44 5.71 4.23 9.49
N GLU A 45 6.67 5.02 9.96
CA GLU A 45 6.83 6.40 9.51
C GLU A 45 7.34 6.50 8.06
N GLN A 46 8.26 5.63 7.64
CA GLN A 46 8.70 5.59 6.24
C GLN A 46 7.61 5.04 5.32
N ILE A 47 6.83 4.05 5.79
CA ILE A 47 5.71 3.49 5.04
C ILE A 47 4.66 4.58 4.80
N ARG A 48 4.24 5.31 5.85
CA ARG A 48 3.28 6.42 5.72
C ARG A 48 3.71 7.46 4.69
N ARG A 49 4.98 7.88 4.72
CA ARG A 49 5.53 8.87 3.76
C ARG A 49 5.60 8.33 2.33
N ARG A 50 5.97 7.06 2.15
CA ARG A 50 6.13 6.48 0.80
C ARG A 50 4.82 6.05 0.17
N SER A 51 3.83 5.60 0.94
CA SER A 51 2.53 5.18 0.40
C SER A 51 1.88 6.27 -0.46
N GLN A 52 1.99 7.53 -0.05
CA GLN A 52 1.51 8.69 -0.82
C GLN A 52 2.19 8.83 -2.18
N ALA A 53 3.51 8.58 -2.26
CA ALA A 53 4.28 8.71 -3.50
C ALA A 53 4.11 7.52 -4.46
N VAL A 54 3.64 6.38 -3.96
CA VAL A 54 3.57 5.11 -4.70
C VAL A 54 2.18 4.86 -5.30
N VAL A 55 1.13 5.44 -4.73
CA VAL A 55 -0.24 5.29 -5.26
C VAL A 55 -0.39 5.84 -6.68
N SER A 56 0.19 7.02 -6.99
CA SER A 56 0.01 7.62 -8.33
C SER A 56 0.59 6.76 -9.47
N PRO A 57 1.81 6.19 -9.37
CA PRO A 57 2.30 5.23 -10.36
C PRO A 57 1.50 3.92 -10.46
N LEU A 58 0.99 3.40 -9.33
CA LEU A 58 0.25 2.13 -9.29
C LEU A 58 -1.14 2.22 -9.96
N GLN A 59 -1.89 3.30 -9.71
CA GLN A 59 -3.18 3.53 -10.38
C GLN A 59 -3.02 3.73 -11.89
N ALA A 60 -1.98 4.45 -12.32
CA ALA A 60 -1.67 4.66 -13.73
C ALA A 60 -1.34 3.35 -14.45
N ALA A 61 -0.47 2.52 -13.88
CA ALA A 61 -0.09 1.21 -14.44
C ALA A 61 -1.26 0.20 -14.48
N SER A 62 -2.22 0.33 -13.56
CA SER A 62 -3.41 -0.53 -13.51
C SER A 62 -4.44 -0.13 -14.58
N SER A 63 -4.61 1.17 -14.82
CA SER A 63 -5.49 1.71 -15.86
C SER A 63 -4.99 1.43 -17.28
N GLN A 64 -3.66 1.48 -17.48
CA GLN A 64 -3.03 1.21 -18.78
C GLN A 64 -3.15 -0.26 -19.21
N ARG A 65 -3.19 -1.20 -18.26
CA ARG A 65 -3.37 -2.63 -18.55
C ARG A 65 -4.80 -2.98 -18.96
N LEU A 66 -5.80 -2.21 -18.53
CA LEU A 66 -7.20 -2.42 -18.94
C LEU A 66 -7.50 -1.90 -20.36
N GLN A 67 -6.73 -0.93 -20.87
CA GLN A 67 -6.90 -0.37 -22.22
C GLN A 67 -6.15 -1.14 -23.32
N GLN A 68 -5.29 -2.09 -22.95
CA GLN A 68 -4.49 -2.89 -23.89
C GLN A 68 -5.03 -4.31 -24.13
N ASN A 69 -6.24 -4.62 -23.66
CA ASN A 69 -6.81 -5.97 -23.70
C ASN A 69 -8.22 -6.00 -24.28
#